data_AF-X1JLN8-F1
#
_entry.id   AF-X1JLN8-F1
#
_cell.length_a   1.000
_cell.length_b   1.000
_cell.length_c   1.000
_cell.angle_alpha   90.00
_cell.angle_beta   90.00
_cell.angle_gamma   90.00
#
_symmetry.space_group_name_H-M   'P 1'
#
loop_
_entity.id
_entity.type
_entity.pdbx_description
1 polymer ?
#
loop_
_entity_poly.entity_id
_entity_poly.type
_entity_poly.pdbx_seq_one_letter_code
_entity_poly.pdbx_strand_id
1 'polypeptide(L)'
;DLYIIDKEGLAISNKKIGKQAWKLIRNPTADDKGANIQVPLLPLEQAQQKLADDDIIQLAKLGKRVEDYYQFPQDIEWAKEDEQIFIVQTRPVTTIKETTEDEPEIQAPVLLTGDKASPGIASGPVRMVYKASQIDRVQEGDILVAEMTTPDFVPAMKRAVAIVTERGGRTAHAAIVSRELGLPCVVGAEQAMSILTDGQVITVDGARGKIYDGKVARRVKTASVTSIIREAIKTKTKVYVNLAQPELAEIVATRNVDGVG
;
A
#
# COMPACT_ATOMS: atom_id res chain seq x y z
N ASP A 1 -0.53 10.97 -9.71
CA ASP A 1 0.70 11.68 -9.31
C ASP A 1 1.03 11.44 -7.85
N LEU A 2 2.30 11.61 -7.49
CA LEU A 2 2.81 11.63 -6.12
C LEU A 2 3.64 12.90 -5.94
N TYR A 3 3.33 13.67 -4.90
CA TYR A 3 4.08 14.86 -4.51
C TYR A 3 4.59 14.68 -3.09
N ILE A 4 5.87 14.99 -2.86
CA ILE A 4 6.48 15.00 -1.53
C ILE A 4 6.77 16.46 -1.19
N ILE A 5 6.34 16.87 -0.01
CA ILE A 5 6.44 18.25 0.46
C ILE A 5 7.27 18.24 1.74
N ASP A 6 8.20 19.18 1.85
CA ASP A 6 8.87 19.48 3.10
C ASP A 6 7.86 20.08 4.10
N LYS A 7 7.70 19.44 5.25
CA LYS A 7 6.69 19.82 6.25
C LYS A 7 6.98 21.17 6.92
N GLU A 8 8.26 21.57 6.99
CA GLU A 8 8.65 22.84 7.60
C GLU A 8 8.55 23.99 6.61
N GLY A 9 9.25 23.90 5.48
CA GLY A 9 9.28 24.94 4.46
C GLY A 9 8.06 24.97 3.53
N LEU A 10 7.22 23.93 3.54
CA LEU A 10 6.09 23.74 2.62
C LEU A 10 6.50 23.78 1.14
N ALA A 11 7.76 23.47 0.86
CA ALA A 11 8.31 23.39 -0.48
C ALA A 11 8.12 21.99 -1.05
N ILE A 12 7.78 21.89 -2.34
CA ILE A 12 7.69 20.61 -3.02
C ILE A 12 9.10 20.08 -3.23
N SER A 13 9.46 19.00 -2.54
CA SER A 13 10.80 18.39 -2.60
C SER A 13 10.91 17.36 -3.72
N ASN A 14 9.80 16.70 -4.10
CA ASN A 14 9.77 15.75 -5.19
C ASN A 14 8.40 15.71 -5.88
N LYS A 15 8.39 15.50 -7.19
CA LYS A 15 7.20 15.23 -7.99
C LYS A 15 7.44 14.00 -8.87
N LYS A 16 6.55 13.02 -8.74
CA LYS A 16 6.46 11.88 -9.65
C LYS A 16 5.10 11.94 -10.35
N ILE A 17 5.11 12.30 -11.63
CA ILE A 17 3.91 12.34 -12.45
C ILE A 17 3.64 10.93 -12.96
N GLY A 18 2.47 10.40 -12.61
CA GLY A 18 2.10 9.03 -12.93
C GLY A 18 1.20 9.00 -14.14
N LYS A 19 1.38 8.02 -15.03
CA LYS A 19 0.48 7.86 -16.18
C LYS A 19 -0.92 7.46 -15.71
N GLN A 20 -1.92 8.25 -16.04
CA GLN A 20 -3.33 7.97 -15.72
C GLN A 20 -4.13 7.77 -17.00
N ALA A 21 -4.63 6.56 -17.22
CA ALA A 21 -5.33 6.20 -18.47
C ALA A 21 -6.81 6.57 -18.50
N TRP A 22 -7.43 6.83 -17.35
CA TRP A 22 -8.87 7.08 -17.23
C TRP A 22 -9.19 7.96 -16.01
N LYS A 23 -10.40 8.51 -15.99
CA LYS A 23 -11.00 9.23 -14.85
C LYS A 23 -12.44 8.77 -14.63
N LEU A 24 -12.98 9.02 -13.44
CA LEU A 24 -14.42 8.90 -13.18
C LEU A 24 -15.07 10.26 -13.40
N ILE A 25 -16.23 10.26 -14.06
CA ILE A 25 -17.11 11.43 -14.16
C ILE A 25 -18.50 11.05 -13.69
N ARG A 26 -19.28 12.04 -13.24
CA ARG A 26 -20.70 11.83 -12.97
C ARG A 26 -21.39 11.36 -14.23
N ASN A 27 -22.22 10.31 -14.12
CA ASN A 27 -22.99 9.80 -15.25
C ASN A 27 -24.08 10.82 -15.62
N PRO A 28 -24.04 11.42 -16.83
CA PRO A 28 -25.03 12.42 -17.21
C PRO A 28 -26.42 11.84 -17.43
N THR A 29 -26.57 10.53 -17.53
CA THR A 29 -27.84 9.86 -17.87
C THR A 29 -28.35 8.91 -16.78
N ALA A 30 -27.81 8.93 -15.55
CA ALA A 30 -28.24 8.01 -14.50
C ALA A 30 -29.18 8.64 -13.47
N ASP A 31 -30.25 7.90 -13.19
CA ASP A 31 -31.16 8.07 -12.06
C ASP A 31 -30.59 7.28 -10.87
N ASP A 32 -30.20 7.95 -9.78
CA ASP A 32 -29.78 7.54 -8.41
C ASP A 32 -29.02 6.22 -8.13
N LYS A 33 -28.84 5.29 -9.08
CA LYS A 33 -28.26 3.95 -8.90
C LYS A 33 -27.05 3.66 -9.80
N GLY A 34 -26.54 4.68 -10.49
CA GLY A 34 -25.37 4.57 -11.37
C GLY A 34 -24.57 5.87 -11.47
N ALA A 35 -24.19 6.44 -10.33
CA ALA A 35 -23.78 7.85 -10.20
C ALA A 35 -22.53 8.25 -11.01
N ASN A 36 -21.57 7.34 -11.25
CA ASN A 36 -20.32 7.66 -11.94
C ASN A 36 -19.99 6.64 -13.04
N ILE A 37 -19.36 7.12 -14.12
CA ILE A 37 -18.85 6.30 -15.23
C ILE A 37 -17.35 6.54 -15.41
N GLN A 38 -16.64 5.49 -15.80
CA GLN A 38 -15.23 5.55 -16.14
C GLN A 38 -15.07 6.00 -17.59
N VAL A 39 -14.26 7.03 -17.83
CA VAL A 39 -13.96 7.55 -19.16
C VAL A 39 -12.45 7.60 -19.40
N PRO A 40 -11.97 7.22 -20.60
CA PRO A 40 -10.55 7.31 -20.92
C PRO A 40 -10.07 8.76 -20.93
N LEU A 41 -8.84 8.99 -20.48
CA LEU A 41 -8.14 10.28 -20.63
C LEU A 41 -7.48 10.35 -22.00
N LEU A 42 -7.44 11.54 -22.60
CA LEU A 42 -6.76 11.75 -23.87
C LEU A 42 -5.26 11.45 -23.71
N PRO A 43 -4.57 10.86 -24.70
CA PRO A 43 -3.16 10.48 -24.59
C PRO A 43 -2.24 11.61 -24.07
N LEU A 44 -2.49 12.85 -24.51
CA LEU A 44 -1.75 14.03 -24.06
C LEU A 44 -1.99 14.37 -22.58
N GLU A 45 -3.17 14.09 -22.06
CA GLU A 45 -3.51 14.32 -20.66
C GLU A 45 -2.90 13.24 -19.76
N GLN A 46 -2.71 12.00 -20.24
CA GLN A 46 -2.35 10.87 -19.36
C GLN A 46 -1.05 11.07 -18.59
N ALA A 47 -0.09 11.82 -19.14
CA ALA A 47 1.22 12.09 -18.53
C ALA A 47 1.37 13.53 -18.01
N GLN A 48 0.28 14.31 -17.99
CA GLN A 48 0.28 15.67 -17.46
C GLN A 48 0.05 15.69 -15.96
N GLN A 49 0.73 16.61 -15.27
CA GLN A 49 0.51 16.93 -13.88
C GLN A 49 -0.96 17.33 -13.65
N LYS A 50 -1.62 16.73 -12.64
CA LYS A 50 -3.06 16.94 -12.40
C LYS A 50 -3.40 18.08 -11.46
N LEU A 51 -2.47 18.45 -10.61
CA LEU A 51 -2.68 19.45 -9.57
C LEU A 51 -1.67 20.56 -9.75
N ALA A 52 -2.09 21.83 -9.76
CA ALA A 52 -1.16 22.95 -9.87
C ALA A 52 -0.26 23.04 -8.62
N ASP A 53 0.92 23.65 -8.74
CA ASP A 53 1.85 23.76 -7.63
C ASP A 53 1.26 24.51 -6.43
N ASP A 54 0.49 25.57 -6.69
CA ASP A 54 -0.18 26.34 -5.66
C ASP A 54 -1.23 25.51 -4.90
N ASP A 55 -1.95 24.64 -5.61
CA ASP A 55 -2.91 23.70 -5.00
C ASP A 55 -2.21 22.65 -4.13
N ILE A 56 -1.06 22.12 -4.58
CA ILE A 56 -0.25 21.17 -3.79
C ILE A 56 0.16 21.82 -2.47
N ILE A 57 0.61 23.07 -2.52
CA ILE A 57 1.03 23.84 -1.34
C ILE A 57 -0.18 24.14 -0.44
N GLN A 58 -1.33 24.52 -1.01
CA GLN A 58 -2.57 24.76 -0.26
C GLN A 58 -3.03 23.50 0.47
N LEU A 59 -3.02 22.35 -0.20
CA LEU A 59 -3.36 21.06 0.39
C LEU A 59 -2.38 20.67 1.50
N ALA A 60 -1.07 20.90 1.32
CA ALA A 60 -0.07 20.64 2.35
C ALA A 60 -0.29 21.50 3.61
N LYS A 61 -0.66 22.78 3.44
CA LYS A 61 -1.05 23.68 4.55
C LYS A 61 -2.27 23.15 5.31
N LEU A 62 -3.29 22.66 4.59
CA LEU A 62 -4.47 22.04 5.21
C LEU A 62 -4.09 20.76 5.96
N GLY A 63 -3.29 19.88 5.34
CA GLY A 63 -2.80 18.65 5.97
C GLY A 63 -2.04 18.91 7.26
N LYS A 64 -1.14 19.91 7.27
CA LYS A 64 -0.42 20.35 8.47
C LYS A 64 -1.35 20.84 9.56
N ARG A 65 -2.36 21.67 9.23
CA ARG A 65 -3.35 22.13 10.20
C ARG A 65 -4.17 20.99 10.80
N VAL A 66 -4.53 19.99 9.99
CA VAL A 66 -5.26 18.80 10.45
C VAL A 66 -4.39 17.96 11.38
N GLU A 67 -3.13 17.73 11.02
CA GLU A 67 -2.16 17.02 11.87
C GLU A 67 -1.90 17.77 13.19
N ASP A 68 -1.68 19.09 13.13
CA ASP A 68 -1.50 19.96 14.30
C ASP A 68 -2.74 19.93 15.22
N TYR A 69 -3.94 19.78 14.66
CA TYR A 69 -5.15 19.64 15.46
C TYR A 69 -5.22 18.29 16.19
N TYR A 70 -4.94 17.19 15.49
CA TYR A 70 -5.01 15.84 16.06
C TYR A 70 -3.75 15.42 16.84
N GLN A 71 -2.66 16.19 16.74
CA GLN A 71 -1.36 15.89 17.35
C GLN A 71 -0.82 14.49 16.95
N PHE A 72 -1.23 14.01 15.78
CA PHE A 72 -0.88 12.68 15.28
C PHE A 72 -1.00 12.66 13.75
N PRO A 73 -0.14 11.92 13.02
CA PRO A 73 -0.21 11.84 11.56
C PRO A 73 -1.58 11.36 11.06
N GLN A 74 -2.12 12.06 10.06
CA GLN A 74 -3.44 11.78 9.48
C GLN A 74 -3.34 11.34 8.02
N ASP A 75 -4.13 10.33 7.68
CA ASP A 75 -4.52 9.97 6.32
C ASP A 75 -5.78 10.78 5.95
N ILE A 76 -5.73 11.51 4.84
CA ILE A 76 -6.72 12.54 4.50
C ILE A 76 -7.18 12.32 3.07
N GLU A 77 -8.50 12.28 2.87
CA GLU A 77 -9.12 12.37 1.56
C GLU A 77 -9.61 13.81 1.33
N TRP A 78 -9.46 14.29 0.10
CA TRP A 78 -9.79 15.66 -0.28
C TRP A 78 -10.42 15.71 -1.67
N ALA A 79 -11.14 16.80 -1.94
CA ALA A 79 -11.70 17.13 -3.24
C ALA A 79 -11.40 18.58 -3.58
N LYS A 80 -11.30 18.91 -4.88
CA LYS A 80 -11.20 20.29 -5.37
C LYS A 80 -12.43 20.59 -6.23
N GLU A 81 -13.09 21.69 -5.94
CA GLU A 81 -14.16 22.28 -6.76
C GLU A 81 -13.76 23.72 -7.06
N ASP A 82 -13.68 24.07 -8.34
CA ASP A 82 -13.10 25.33 -8.83
C ASP A 82 -11.72 25.60 -8.20
N GLU A 83 -11.53 26.68 -7.45
CA GLU A 83 -10.28 27.03 -6.76
C GLU A 83 -10.28 26.67 -5.26
N GLN A 84 -11.27 25.88 -4.81
CA GLN A 84 -11.44 25.54 -3.41
C GLN A 84 -11.13 24.06 -3.14
N ILE A 85 -10.31 23.81 -2.13
CA ILE A 85 -9.96 22.48 -1.64
C ILE A 85 -10.78 22.16 -0.39
N PHE A 86 -11.44 21.02 -0.40
CA PHE A 86 -12.26 20.49 0.69
C PHE A 86 -11.63 19.21 1.25
N ILE A 87 -11.60 19.07 2.57
CA ILE A 87 -11.27 17.80 3.22
C ILE A 87 -12.56 17.00 3.38
N VAL A 88 -12.61 15.80 2.80
CA VAL A 88 -13.81 14.93 2.82
C VAL A 88 -13.72 13.82 3.86
N GLN A 89 -12.52 13.39 4.23
CA GLN A 89 -12.29 12.42 5.30
C GLN A 89 -10.92 12.66 5.96
N THR A 90 -10.81 12.35 7.25
CA THR A 90 -9.52 12.26 7.95
C THR A 90 -9.54 11.10 8.93
N ARG A 91 -8.42 10.39 9.07
CA ARG A 91 -8.23 9.31 10.06
C ARG A 91 -6.75 9.17 10.45
N PRO A 92 -6.42 8.66 11.66
CA PRO A 92 -5.04 8.45 12.07
C PRO A 92 -4.29 7.43 11.20
N VAL A 93 -3.01 7.67 10.92
CA VAL A 93 -2.13 6.69 10.25
C VAL A 93 -1.70 5.61 11.24
N THR A 94 -2.14 4.37 11.03
CA THR A 94 -1.86 3.26 11.96
C THR A 94 -0.63 2.41 11.61
N THR A 95 -0.01 2.63 10.44
CA THR A 95 1.04 1.77 9.88
C THR A 95 2.45 2.35 9.96
N ILE A 96 2.72 3.31 10.84
CA ILE A 96 4.07 3.89 10.99
C ILE A 96 4.96 2.85 11.69
N LYS A 97 5.66 2.02 10.91
CA LYS A 97 6.81 1.25 11.40
C LYS A 97 8.08 1.98 11.01
N GLU A 98 8.98 2.16 11.98
CA GLU A 98 10.34 2.62 11.71
C GLU A 98 11.02 1.62 10.77
N THR A 99 11.28 2.07 9.54
CA THR A 99 12.16 1.35 8.62
C THR A 99 13.57 1.43 9.20
N THR A 100 14.03 0.34 9.79
CA THR A 100 15.46 0.11 10.00
C THR A 100 16.07 -0.11 8.63
N GLU A 101 16.55 0.98 8.03
CA GLU A 101 17.45 0.94 6.89
C GLU A 101 18.79 0.39 7.39
N ASP A 102 19.07 -0.88 7.11
CA ASP A 102 20.43 -1.42 6.90
C ASP A 102 20.34 -2.92 6.61
N GLU A 103 19.80 -3.24 5.43
CA GLU A 103 19.91 -4.59 4.90
C GLU A 103 20.70 -4.55 3.59
N PRO A 104 21.60 -5.51 3.34
CA PRO A 104 22.42 -5.51 2.14
C PRO A 104 21.53 -5.61 0.90
N GLU A 105 21.87 -4.83 -0.12
CA GLU A 105 21.16 -4.82 -1.40
C GLU A 105 21.28 -6.19 -2.08
N ILE A 106 20.15 -6.71 -2.56
CA ILE A 106 20.09 -7.95 -3.31
C ILE A 106 20.83 -7.77 -4.64
N GLN A 107 21.90 -8.54 -4.84
CA GLN A 107 22.63 -8.64 -6.11
C GLN A 107 21.98 -9.69 -7.01
N ALA A 108 20.81 -9.38 -7.54
CA ALA A 108 20.12 -10.18 -8.56
C ALA A 108 19.59 -9.27 -9.67
N PRO A 109 19.36 -9.78 -10.89
CA PRO A 109 18.75 -9.00 -11.96
C PRO A 109 17.38 -8.46 -11.54
N VAL A 110 17.23 -7.13 -11.55
CA VAL A 110 15.96 -6.46 -11.27
C VAL A 110 15.11 -6.56 -12.54
N LEU A 111 13.95 -7.22 -12.45
CA LEU A 111 12.97 -7.30 -13.52
C LEU A 111 12.17 -6.00 -13.62
N LEU A 112 11.71 -5.49 -12.47
CA LEU A 112 10.79 -4.36 -12.37
C LEU A 112 11.06 -3.55 -11.11
N THR A 113 10.65 -2.29 -11.14
CA THR A 113 10.64 -1.40 -9.97
C THR A 113 9.29 -0.73 -9.82
N GLY A 114 8.91 -0.45 -8.57
CA GLY A 114 7.67 0.22 -8.23
C GLY A 114 7.78 0.93 -6.88
N ASP A 115 6.65 1.38 -6.36
CA ASP A 115 6.58 2.05 -5.07
C ASP A 115 6.66 1.04 -3.91
N LYS A 116 7.40 1.43 -2.87
CA LYS A 116 7.59 0.70 -1.60
C LYS A 116 6.28 0.70 -0.81
N ALA A 117 5.38 -0.24 -1.13
CA ALA A 117 4.06 -0.29 -0.50
C ALA A 117 4.12 -0.93 0.88
N SER A 118 4.61 -2.15 1.00
CA SER A 118 4.69 -2.84 2.30
C SER A 118 6.03 -3.54 2.44
N PRO A 119 6.78 -3.33 3.54
CA PRO A 119 8.12 -3.87 3.70
C PRO A 119 8.13 -5.40 3.82
N GLY A 120 9.29 -6.00 3.61
CA GLY A 120 9.51 -7.43 3.66
C GLY A 120 10.02 -7.97 2.32
N ILE A 121 10.46 -9.23 2.33
CA ILE A 121 11.00 -9.91 1.15
C ILE A 121 10.41 -11.31 1.09
N ALA A 122 9.83 -11.69 -0.05
CA ALA A 122 9.35 -13.05 -0.28
C ALA A 122 9.54 -13.46 -1.74
N SER A 123 9.65 -14.77 -1.95
CA SER A 123 9.82 -15.37 -3.28
C SER A 123 8.78 -16.46 -3.48
N GLY A 124 8.29 -16.57 -4.71
CA GLY A 124 7.25 -17.52 -5.08
C GLY A 124 6.94 -17.44 -6.58
N PRO A 125 6.19 -18.42 -7.11
CA PRO A 125 5.71 -18.37 -8.49
C PRO A 125 4.68 -17.24 -8.66
N VAL A 126 4.78 -16.52 -9.77
CA VAL A 126 3.82 -15.50 -10.18
C VAL A 126 2.47 -16.14 -10.46
N ARG A 127 1.41 -15.54 -9.92
CA ARG A 127 0.04 -15.82 -10.31
C ARG A 127 -0.66 -14.57 -10.81
N MET A 128 -0.94 -14.54 -12.11
CA MET A 128 -1.63 -13.44 -12.78
C MET A 128 -3.14 -13.51 -12.52
N VAL A 129 -3.69 -12.48 -11.88
CA VAL A 129 -5.12 -12.35 -11.58
C VAL A 129 -5.65 -11.08 -12.24
N TYR A 130 -6.41 -11.26 -13.33
CA TYR A 130 -6.96 -10.14 -14.08
C TYR A 130 -8.28 -9.62 -13.51
N LYS A 131 -9.02 -10.48 -12.78
CA LYS A 131 -10.37 -10.19 -12.27
C LYS A 131 -10.60 -10.91 -10.95
N ALA A 132 -11.50 -10.39 -10.11
CA ALA A 132 -11.86 -10.99 -8.83
C ALA A 132 -12.37 -12.44 -8.95
N SER A 133 -13.00 -12.81 -10.07
CA SER A 133 -13.44 -14.19 -10.32
C SER A 133 -12.31 -15.20 -10.49
N GLN A 134 -11.06 -14.74 -10.57
CA GLN A 134 -9.87 -15.58 -10.73
C GLN A 134 -9.05 -15.74 -9.43
N ILE A 135 -9.52 -15.18 -8.31
CA ILE A 135 -8.78 -15.19 -7.04
C ILE A 135 -8.45 -16.62 -6.56
N ASP A 136 -9.28 -17.60 -6.90
CA ASP A 136 -9.08 -19.01 -6.52
C ASP A 136 -7.88 -19.67 -7.22
N ARG A 137 -7.31 -19.03 -8.25
CA ARG A 137 -6.06 -19.48 -8.88
C ARG A 137 -4.84 -19.25 -8.00
N VAL A 138 -4.93 -18.34 -7.03
CA VAL A 138 -3.84 -18.00 -6.12
C VAL A 138 -3.76 -19.06 -5.04
N GLN A 139 -2.64 -19.76 -4.98
CA GLN A 139 -2.37 -20.78 -3.98
C GLN A 139 -1.43 -20.25 -2.89
N GLU A 140 -1.33 -20.99 -1.79
CA GLU A 140 -0.36 -20.68 -0.75
C GLU A 140 1.06 -20.75 -1.31
N GLY A 141 1.84 -19.70 -1.07
CA GLY A 141 3.19 -19.59 -1.66
C GLY A 141 3.27 -18.79 -2.97
N ASP A 142 2.15 -18.49 -3.61
CA ASP A 142 2.12 -17.70 -4.86
C ASP A 142 2.41 -16.21 -4.59
N ILE A 143 2.93 -15.52 -5.61
CA ILE A 143 2.96 -14.06 -5.66
C ILE A 143 1.78 -13.60 -6.50
N LEU A 144 0.85 -12.87 -5.89
CA LEU A 144 -0.29 -12.28 -6.56
C LEU A 144 0.16 -11.10 -7.43
N VAL A 145 -0.07 -11.19 -8.74
CA VAL A 145 0.19 -10.11 -9.70
C VAL A 145 -1.12 -9.68 -10.38
N ALA A 146 -1.45 -8.40 -10.29
CA ALA A 146 -2.69 -7.85 -10.84
C ALA A 146 -2.50 -6.40 -11.35
N GLU A 147 -3.43 -5.89 -12.16
CA GLU A 147 -3.39 -4.47 -12.57
C GLU A 147 -3.69 -3.57 -11.35
N MET A 148 -4.77 -3.86 -10.65
CA MET A 148 -5.19 -3.28 -9.37
C MET A 148 -5.96 -4.33 -8.56
N THR A 149 -6.02 -4.17 -7.25
CA THR A 149 -6.83 -5.02 -6.35
C THR A 149 -8.05 -4.26 -5.84
N THR A 150 -9.14 -4.98 -5.58
CA THR A 150 -10.35 -4.51 -4.88
C THR A 150 -10.56 -5.33 -3.59
N PRO A 151 -11.53 -5.00 -2.72
CA PRO A 151 -11.83 -5.79 -1.53
C PRO A 151 -12.09 -7.28 -1.81
N ASP A 152 -12.61 -7.62 -2.98
CA ASP A 152 -12.85 -9.00 -3.40
C ASP A 152 -11.57 -9.84 -3.54
N PHE A 153 -10.40 -9.19 -3.65
CA PHE A 153 -9.11 -9.88 -3.74
C PHE A 153 -8.58 -10.32 -2.38
N VAL A 154 -9.11 -9.81 -1.26
CA VAL A 154 -8.59 -10.09 0.09
C VAL A 154 -8.43 -11.60 0.38
N PRO A 155 -9.35 -12.50 -0.02
CA PRO A 155 -9.15 -13.94 0.16
C PRO A 155 -7.90 -14.48 -0.55
N ALA A 156 -7.60 -14.02 -1.77
CA ALA A 156 -6.36 -14.37 -2.47
C ALA A 156 -5.14 -13.71 -1.85
N MET A 157 -5.24 -12.45 -1.42
CA MET A 157 -4.15 -11.74 -0.74
C MET A 157 -3.70 -12.51 0.50
N LYS A 158 -4.63 -13.07 1.29
CA LYS A 158 -4.31 -13.90 2.46
C LYS A 158 -3.54 -15.18 2.15
N ARG A 159 -3.65 -15.72 0.92
CA ARG A 159 -2.91 -16.93 0.49
C ARG A 159 -1.54 -16.59 -0.11
N ALA A 160 -1.41 -15.41 -0.71
CA ALA A 160 -0.19 -14.99 -1.37
C ALA A 160 0.94 -14.70 -0.36
N VAL A 161 2.19 -14.90 -0.77
CA VAL A 161 3.38 -14.55 0.03
C VAL A 161 3.92 -13.16 -0.29
N ALA A 162 3.52 -12.58 -1.42
CA ALA A 162 3.79 -11.20 -1.79
C ALA A 162 2.77 -10.71 -2.82
N ILE A 163 2.70 -9.38 -3.00
CA ILE A 163 1.74 -8.74 -3.89
C ILE A 163 2.45 -7.73 -4.80
N VAL A 164 2.20 -7.83 -6.09
CA VAL A 164 2.65 -6.87 -7.10
C VAL A 164 1.44 -6.30 -7.84
N THR A 165 1.34 -4.98 -7.95
CA THR A 165 0.36 -4.35 -8.82
C THR A 165 0.97 -3.40 -9.83
N GLU A 166 0.43 -3.39 -11.06
CA GLU A 166 0.88 -2.44 -12.10
C GLU A 166 0.52 -1.01 -11.77
N ARG A 167 -0.63 -0.82 -11.11
CA ARG A 167 -1.16 0.49 -10.75
C ARG A 167 -1.42 0.61 -9.26
N GLY A 168 -1.64 1.84 -8.83
CA GLY A 168 -1.82 2.21 -7.44
C GLY A 168 -0.53 2.79 -6.84
N GLY A 169 -0.71 3.73 -5.92
CA GLY A 169 0.40 4.30 -5.14
C GLY A 169 0.43 3.72 -3.72
N ARG A 170 1.27 4.31 -2.87
CA ARG A 170 1.45 3.88 -1.45
C ARG A 170 0.15 3.88 -0.61
N THR A 171 -0.90 4.56 -1.06
CA THR A 171 -2.22 4.64 -0.43
C THR A 171 -3.29 3.78 -1.12
N ALA A 172 -2.94 3.04 -2.18
CA ALA A 172 -3.89 2.18 -2.88
C ALA A 172 -4.32 0.98 -2.01
N HIS A 173 -5.44 0.36 -2.38
CA HIS A 173 -6.00 -0.81 -1.70
C HIS A 173 -4.95 -1.90 -1.43
N ALA A 174 -4.19 -2.29 -2.46
CA ALA A 174 -3.13 -3.29 -2.33
C ALA A 174 -2.10 -2.91 -1.26
N ALA A 175 -1.68 -1.64 -1.21
CA ALA A 175 -0.68 -1.16 -0.27
C ALA A 175 -1.19 -1.15 1.18
N ILE A 176 -2.43 -0.72 1.40
CA ILE A 176 -3.05 -0.66 2.73
C ILE A 176 -3.22 -2.09 3.29
N VAL A 177 -3.92 -2.95 2.55
CA VAL A 177 -4.23 -4.30 3.01
C VAL A 177 -2.96 -5.15 3.16
N SER A 178 -1.96 -4.99 2.28
CA SER A 178 -0.69 -5.71 2.43
C SER A 178 0.04 -5.37 3.73
N ARG A 179 0.00 -4.10 4.18
CA ARG A 179 0.61 -3.70 5.46
C ARG A 179 -0.11 -4.33 6.65
N GLU A 180 -1.42 -4.41 6.58
CA GLU A 180 -2.26 -5.04 7.61
C GLU A 180 -2.00 -6.55 7.70
N LEU A 181 -1.85 -7.20 6.55
CA LEU A 181 -1.52 -8.64 6.45
C LEU A 181 -0.03 -8.95 6.67
N GLY A 182 0.84 -7.93 6.72
CA GLY A 182 2.29 -8.11 6.86
C GLY A 182 2.97 -8.71 5.62
N LEU A 183 2.36 -8.58 4.44
CA LEU A 183 2.87 -9.11 3.18
C LEU A 183 3.79 -8.09 2.50
N PRO A 184 4.94 -8.51 1.94
CA PRO A 184 5.73 -7.69 1.02
C PRO A 184 4.88 -7.21 -0.16
N CYS A 185 4.91 -5.92 -0.45
CA CYS A 185 4.13 -5.37 -1.55
C CYS A 185 4.87 -4.29 -2.32
N VAL A 186 4.80 -4.40 -3.65
CA VAL A 186 5.26 -3.39 -4.62
C VAL A 186 4.06 -3.00 -5.48
N VAL A 187 3.74 -1.71 -5.52
CA VAL A 187 2.63 -1.16 -6.32
C VAL A 187 3.15 -0.19 -7.36
N GLY A 188 2.41 0.04 -8.43
CA GLY A 188 2.89 0.92 -9.51
C GLY A 188 4.09 0.34 -10.24
N ALA A 189 4.24 -1.00 -10.28
CA ALA A 189 5.24 -1.69 -11.07
C ALA A 189 4.76 -1.76 -12.52
N GLU A 190 4.94 -0.67 -13.26
CA GLU A 190 4.43 -0.54 -14.63
C GLU A 190 4.87 -1.73 -15.49
N GLN A 191 3.94 -2.25 -16.31
CA GLN A 191 4.18 -3.39 -17.22
C GLN A 191 4.42 -4.74 -16.52
N ALA A 192 4.14 -4.88 -15.21
CA ALA A 192 4.30 -6.16 -14.51
C ALA A 192 3.53 -7.32 -15.16
N MET A 193 2.33 -7.10 -15.66
CA MET A 193 1.51 -8.15 -16.27
C MET A 193 1.96 -8.55 -17.67
N SER A 194 2.80 -7.74 -18.33
CA SER A 194 3.37 -8.05 -19.64
C SER A 194 4.82 -8.56 -19.57
N ILE A 195 5.58 -8.15 -18.55
CA ILE A 195 6.98 -8.58 -18.35
C ILE A 195 7.05 -9.90 -17.59
N LEU A 196 6.21 -10.10 -16.57
CA LEU A 196 6.21 -11.34 -15.77
C LEU A 196 5.37 -12.41 -16.46
N THR A 197 5.70 -13.68 -16.21
CA THR A 197 4.98 -14.83 -16.76
C THR A 197 4.32 -15.65 -15.64
N ASP A 198 3.11 -16.17 -15.86
CA ASP A 198 2.44 -17.06 -14.89
C ASP A 198 3.33 -18.27 -14.56
N GLY A 199 3.52 -18.56 -13.28
CA GLY A 199 4.43 -19.60 -12.80
C GLY A 199 5.91 -19.21 -12.70
N GLN A 200 6.32 -18.06 -13.24
CA GLN A 200 7.69 -17.56 -13.11
C GLN A 200 8.02 -17.33 -11.63
N VAL A 201 9.13 -17.90 -11.15
CA VAL A 201 9.59 -17.64 -9.79
C VAL A 201 10.31 -16.30 -9.74
N ILE A 202 9.83 -15.41 -8.89
CA ILE A 202 10.43 -14.09 -8.68
C ILE A 202 10.64 -13.85 -7.19
N THR A 203 11.36 -12.78 -6.86
CA THR A 203 11.48 -12.26 -5.50
C THR A 203 11.01 -10.81 -5.43
N VAL A 204 10.14 -10.52 -4.48
CA VAL A 204 9.59 -9.18 -4.23
C VAL A 204 10.25 -8.60 -2.99
N ASP A 205 10.98 -7.49 -3.14
CA ASP A 205 11.46 -6.65 -2.05
C ASP A 205 10.56 -5.42 -1.93
N GLY A 206 9.60 -5.50 -1.02
CA GLY A 206 8.64 -4.43 -0.77
C GLY A 206 9.23 -3.24 0.02
N ALA A 207 10.39 -3.42 0.66
CA ALA A 207 11.11 -2.34 1.34
C ALA A 207 11.88 -1.46 0.35
N ARG A 208 12.40 -2.04 -0.74
CA ARG A 208 13.11 -1.31 -1.80
C ARG A 208 12.25 -1.01 -3.02
N GLY A 209 11.08 -1.63 -3.15
CA GLY A 209 10.22 -1.45 -4.33
C GLY A 209 10.79 -2.16 -5.55
N LYS A 210 11.50 -3.28 -5.36
CA LYS A 210 12.21 -4.00 -6.42
C LYS A 210 11.68 -5.41 -6.58
N ILE A 211 11.59 -5.87 -7.81
CA ILE A 211 11.20 -7.23 -8.17
C ILE A 211 12.38 -7.85 -8.93
N TYR A 212 12.83 -9.02 -8.47
CA TYR A 212 14.01 -9.71 -8.98
C TYR A 212 13.63 -11.03 -9.64
N ASP A 213 14.43 -11.44 -10.61
CA ASP A 213 14.28 -12.75 -11.23
C ASP A 213 14.75 -13.86 -10.28
N GLY A 214 14.01 -14.97 -10.28
CA GLY A 214 14.32 -16.15 -9.49
C GLY A 214 14.10 -15.99 -7.98
N LYS A 215 14.49 -17.04 -7.25
CA LYS A 215 14.43 -17.09 -5.79
C LYS A 215 15.74 -16.54 -5.22
N VAL A 216 15.70 -15.31 -4.75
CA VAL A 216 16.81 -14.72 -4.01
C VAL A 216 16.73 -15.24 -2.59
N ALA A 217 17.64 -16.15 -2.25
CA ALA A 217 17.78 -16.63 -0.89
C ALA A 217 18.32 -15.49 -0.01
N ARG A 218 17.44 -14.89 0.79
CA ARG A 218 17.93 -14.13 1.93
C ARG A 218 18.16 -15.08 3.09
N ARG A 219 19.40 -15.12 3.61
CA ARG A 219 19.62 -15.49 5.00
C ARG A 219 18.88 -14.44 5.82
N VAL A 220 17.67 -14.77 6.25
CA VAL A 220 17.11 -14.15 7.44
C VAL A 220 18.10 -14.52 8.54
N LYS A 221 19.13 -13.68 8.76
CA LYS A 221 19.55 -13.49 10.14
C LYS A 221 18.27 -13.00 10.76
N THR A 222 17.59 -13.90 11.46
CA THR A 222 16.69 -13.51 12.51
C THR A 222 17.54 -12.54 13.31
N ALA A 223 17.39 -11.24 13.04
CA ALA A 223 17.71 -10.27 14.03
C ALA A 223 16.86 -10.79 15.17
N SER A 224 17.52 -11.43 16.14
CA SER A 224 16.95 -11.59 17.45
C SER A 224 16.35 -10.23 17.69
N VAL A 225 15.02 -10.15 17.76
CA VAL A 225 14.36 -8.97 18.28
C VAL A 225 15.13 -8.76 19.56
N THR A 226 16.05 -7.79 19.56
CA THR A 226 16.82 -7.43 20.73
C THR A 226 15.72 -7.22 21.71
N SER A 227 15.68 -8.10 22.70
CA SER A 227 14.62 -8.12 23.68
C SER A 227 14.54 -6.69 24.17
N ILE A 228 13.58 -5.93 23.65
CA ILE A 228 13.06 -4.79 24.37
C ILE A 228 12.69 -5.47 25.65
N ILE A 229 13.42 -5.13 26.71
CA ILE A 229 13.11 -5.56 28.06
C ILE A 229 11.67 -5.10 28.21
N ARG A 230 10.74 -6.03 27.98
CA ARG A 230 9.31 -5.79 28.06
C ARG A 230 9.10 -5.73 29.55
N GLU A 231 9.27 -4.54 30.12
CA GLU A 231 8.67 -4.29 31.42
C GLU A 231 7.19 -4.59 31.25
N ALA A 232 6.73 -5.62 31.96
CA ALA A 232 5.33 -5.93 32.06
C ALA A 232 4.65 -4.70 32.68
N ILE A 233 4.06 -3.86 31.84
CA ILE A 233 3.34 -2.67 32.30
C ILE A 233 2.17 -3.18 33.14
N LYS A 234 2.26 -2.99 34.45
CA LYS A 234 1.20 -3.39 35.37
C LYS A 234 0.08 -2.35 35.31
N THR A 235 -0.95 -2.63 34.53
CA THR A 235 -2.16 -1.81 34.46
C THR A 235 -3.07 -2.09 35.65
N LYS A 236 -3.91 -1.11 36.04
CA LYS A 236 -5.00 -1.32 37.02
C LYS A 236 -6.19 -2.08 36.42
N THR A 237 -6.33 -2.03 35.10
CA THR A 237 -7.44 -2.63 34.35
C THR A 237 -6.87 -3.66 33.39
N LYS A 238 -7.54 -4.80 33.28
CA LYS A 238 -7.19 -5.83 32.30
C LYS A 238 -7.42 -5.32 30.89
N VAL A 239 -6.44 -5.51 30.02
CA VAL A 239 -6.48 -5.14 28.60
C VAL A 239 -6.87 -6.37 27.80
N TYR A 240 -8.13 -6.44 27.39
CA TYR A 240 -8.65 -7.51 26.55
C TYR A 240 -8.64 -7.11 25.08
N VAL A 241 -8.52 -8.11 24.20
CA VAL A 241 -8.65 -7.94 22.75
C VAL A 241 -9.98 -8.51 22.28
N ASN A 242 -10.65 -7.81 21.36
CA ASN A 242 -11.76 -8.39 20.62
C ASN A 242 -11.18 -9.16 19.43
N LEU A 243 -11.20 -10.48 19.51
CA LEU A 243 -10.63 -11.37 18.51
C LEU A 243 -11.71 -12.26 17.91
N ALA A 244 -12.05 -12.01 16.65
CA ALA A 244 -13.05 -12.77 15.90
C ALA A 244 -12.44 -13.76 14.88
N GLN A 245 -11.11 -13.79 14.75
CA GLN A 245 -10.38 -14.62 13.78
C GLN A 245 -9.44 -15.59 14.51
N PRO A 246 -9.75 -16.90 14.55
CA PRO A 246 -8.95 -17.89 15.27
C PRO A 246 -7.48 -17.94 14.82
N GLU A 247 -7.21 -17.68 13.55
CA GLU A 247 -5.86 -17.78 12.96
C GLU A 247 -4.90 -16.73 13.54
N LEU A 248 -5.43 -15.64 14.10
CA LEU A 248 -4.63 -14.58 14.70
C LEU A 248 -4.36 -14.81 16.19
N ALA A 249 -4.93 -15.87 16.81
CA ALA A 249 -4.84 -16.11 18.25
C ALA A 249 -3.40 -16.24 18.76
N GLU A 250 -2.54 -16.99 18.05
CA GLU A 250 -1.15 -17.17 18.44
C GLU A 250 -0.38 -15.85 18.40
N ILE A 251 -0.57 -15.06 17.35
CA ILE A 251 0.08 -13.75 17.20
C ILE A 251 -0.39 -12.80 18.30
N VAL A 252 -1.70 -12.77 18.56
CA VAL A 252 -2.30 -11.90 19.58
C VAL A 252 -1.83 -12.30 20.98
N ALA A 253 -1.66 -13.59 21.27
CA ALA A 253 -1.11 -14.08 22.53
C ALA A 253 0.35 -13.63 22.77
N THR A 254 1.10 -13.29 21.71
CA THR A 254 2.45 -12.71 21.87
C THR A 254 2.46 -11.21 22.25
N ARG A 255 1.29 -10.55 22.26
CA ARG A 255 1.14 -9.14 22.65
C ARG A 255 0.88 -9.01 24.16
N ASN A 256 1.04 -7.80 24.70
CA ASN A 256 0.73 -7.50 26.10
C ASN A 256 -0.80 -7.34 26.29
N VAL A 257 -1.53 -8.45 26.23
CA VAL A 257 -2.98 -8.51 26.45
C VAL A 257 -3.29 -9.54 27.54
N ASP A 258 -4.33 -9.29 28.33
CA ASP A 258 -4.78 -10.14 29.45
C ASP A 258 -5.78 -11.23 29.02
N GLY A 259 -6.09 -11.30 27.71
CA GLY A 259 -6.94 -12.31 27.11
C GLY A 259 -7.85 -11.76 26.01
N VAL A 260 -8.81 -12.58 25.60
CA VAL A 260 -9.93 -12.19 24.72
C VAL A 260 -11.14 -11.85 25.61
N GLY A 261 -11.80 -10.72 25.34
CA GLY A 261 -12.90 -10.18 26.15
C GLY A 261 -14.21 -10.07 25.39
#